data_AF-A0A934ZXC1-F1
#
_entry.id   AF-A0A934ZXC1-F1
#
_cell.length_a   1.000
_cell.length_b   1.000
_cell.length_c   1.000
_cell.angle_alpha   90.00
_cell.angle_beta   90.00
_cell.angle_gamma   90.00
#
_symmetry.space_group_name_H-M   'P 1'
#
loop_
_entity.id
_entity.type
_entity.pdbx_description
1 polymer ?
#
loop_
_entity_poly.entity_id
_entity_poly.type
_entity_poly.pdbx_seq_one_letter_code
_entity_poly.pdbx_strand_id
1 'polypeptide(L)'
;MTQTTSLGFAIIGTESLDRFLEFYEGDIGMDSSPVSRLEGQGFERHFDLPAGSRAKAVMMSVGQSSIGRVLGIEFQAADRPHIADASPAPFIGYWNLNFYVDDIGAACATIAQRGYRFWSKPVRHAVPGGAGAPIEAIFMGPDNVAINLVELAGPPDSQTAEIARETASLPRSRTGFSQVATTAHATRDLETAVAFYREVLGMWPVIDAVLENPQVNELTGRPANARTHVMWMRGAHPYGKVALSQALNYTLVDRAATVAAPAIGYLAQSFALSDLTAGLAKAAILGVRPMSVPALLDLAGGAPVTAVMMRAPGSGALLQLTGAS
;
A
#
# COMPACT_ATOMS: atom_id res chain seq x y z
N MET A 1 22.37 11.50 -10.82
CA MET A 1 22.12 10.53 -9.73
C MET A 1 20.91 9.72 -10.12
N THR A 2 20.95 8.40 -9.97
CA THR A 2 19.79 7.54 -10.19
C THR A 2 18.78 7.81 -9.08
N GLN A 3 17.57 8.21 -9.45
CA GLN A 3 16.49 8.46 -8.51
C GLN A 3 16.03 7.15 -7.87
N THR A 4 15.81 7.15 -6.55
CA THR A 4 15.23 6.04 -5.79
C THR A 4 14.10 6.58 -4.93
N THR A 5 12.93 5.97 -5.00
CA THR A 5 11.75 6.37 -4.21
C THR A 5 11.17 5.21 -3.42
N SER A 6 10.50 5.52 -2.31
CA SER A 6 9.67 4.61 -1.53
C SER A 6 8.21 5.02 -1.67
N LEU A 7 7.26 4.16 -1.26
CA LEU A 7 5.84 4.54 -1.22
C LEU A 7 5.68 5.83 -0.42
N GLY A 8 5.17 6.88 -1.07
CA GLY A 8 4.82 8.13 -0.40
C GLY A 8 3.53 7.95 0.39
N PHE A 9 2.48 7.47 -0.29
CA PHE A 9 1.20 7.15 0.33
C PHE A 9 0.38 6.12 -0.44
N ALA A 10 -0.45 5.38 0.28
CA ALA A 10 -1.56 4.61 -0.28
C ALA A 10 -2.81 5.50 -0.43
N ILE A 11 -3.55 5.37 -1.53
CA ILE A 11 -4.81 6.08 -1.76
C ILE A 11 -5.96 5.10 -1.53
N ILE A 12 -6.81 5.40 -0.55
CA ILE A 12 -7.96 4.60 -0.17
C ILE A 12 -9.23 5.41 -0.46
N GLY A 13 -10.11 4.88 -1.31
CA GLY A 13 -11.47 5.39 -1.43
C GLY A 13 -12.27 4.92 -0.22
N THR A 14 -12.90 5.84 0.50
CA THR A 14 -13.56 5.53 1.76
C THR A 14 -15.07 5.59 1.61
N GLU A 15 -15.77 4.68 2.27
CA GLU A 15 -17.23 4.75 2.39
C GLU A 15 -17.62 5.97 3.22
N SER A 16 -16.88 6.21 4.32
CA SER A 16 -17.04 7.29 5.29
C SER A 16 -15.67 7.75 5.80
N LEU A 17 -15.38 9.04 5.68
CA LEU A 17 -14.16 9.64 6.21
C LEU A 17 -14.12 9.56 7.75
N ASP A 18 -15.27 9.60 8.42
CA ASP A 18 -15.34 9.49 9.87
C ASP A 18 -14.86 8.11 10.34
N ARG A 19 -15.32 7.02 9.70
CA ARG A 19 -14.85 5.66 10.01
C ARG A 19 -13.37 5.46 9.68
N PHE A 20 -12.92 6.09 8.60
CA PHE A 20 -11.50 6.10 8.23
C PHE A 20 -10.65 6.79 9.30
N LEU A 21 -11.09 7.94 9.82
CA LEU A 21 -10.42 8.66 10.90
C LEU A 21 -10.47 7.89 12.22
N GLU A 22 -11.61 7.33 12.60
CA GLU A 22 -11.72 6.49 13.80
C GLU A 22 -10.66 5.38 13.81
N PHE A 23 -10.46 4.72 12.67
CA PHE A 23 -9.44 3.67 12.58
C PHE A 23 -8.02 4.22 12.52
N TYR A 24 -7.67 5.06 11.54
CA TYR A 24 -6.28 5.45 11.35
C TYR A 24 -5.79 6.44 12.42
N GLU A 25 -6.63 7.37 12.87
CA GLU A 25 -6.29 8.32 13.93
C GLU A 25 -6.51 7.72 15.33
N GLY A 26 -7.61 6.99 15.53
CA GLY A 26 -7.99 6.44 16.83
C GLY A 26 -7.28 5.13 17.16
N ASP A 27 -7.41 4.11 16.31
CA ASP A 27 -6.88 2.77 16.58
C ASP A 27 -5.38 2.66 16.24
N ILE A 28 -4.98 3.10 15.04
CA ILE A 28 -3.59 3.08 14.59
C ILE A 28 -2.80 4.28 15.12
N GLY A 29 -3.46 5.34 15.60
CA GLY A 29 -2.80 6.46 16.27
C GLY A 29 -2.03 7.42 15.36
N MET A 30 -2.33 7.46 14.07
CA MET A 30 -1.71 8.35 13.09
C MET A 30 -2.16 9.80 13.27
N ASP A 31 -1.37 10.76 12.80
CA ASP A 31 -1.72 12.18 12.74
C ASP A 31 -2.52 12.45 11.47
N SER A 32 -3.64 13.16 11.58
CA SER A 32 -4.48 13.58 10.45
C SER A 32 -4.14 15.01 10.00
N SER A 33 -4.15 15.23 8.69
CA SER A 33 -4.21 16.58 8.15
C SER A 33 -5.60 17.20 8.39
N PRO A 34 -5.76 18.52 8.22
CA PRO A 34 -7.10 19.09 8.03
C PRO A 34 -7.82 18.41 6.85
N VAL A 35 -9.14 18.23 6.99
CA VAL A 35 -9.98 17.72 5.90
C VAL A 35 -9.97 18.72 4.75
N SER A 36 -9.58 18.26 3.58
CA SER A 36 -9.49 19.05 2.36
C SER A 36 -10.64 18.73 1.42
N ARG A 37 -11.10 19.72 0.66
CA ARG A 37 -12.09 19.55 -0.40
C ARG A 37 -11.36 19.38 -1.73
N LEU A 38 -11.64 18.29 -2.44
CA LEU A 38 -11.13 18.04 -3.78
C LEU A 38 -12.23 18.34 -4.80
N GLU A 39 -11.96 19.24 -5.74
CA GLU A 39 -12.89 19.62 -6.80
C GLU A 39 -12.17 20.29 -7.98
N GLY A 40 -12.90 20.47 -9.09
CA GLY A 40 -12.42 21.17 -10.27
C GLY A 40 -11.70 20.29 -11.28
N GLN A 41 -11.39 20.88 -12.44
CA GLN A 41 -10.97 20.14 -13.63
C GLN A 41 -9.65 19.35 -13.46
N GLY A 42 -8.77 19.76 -12.55
CA GLY A 42 -7.54 19.02 -12.25
C GLY A 42 -7.86 17.69 -11.55
N PHE A 43 -8.64 17.75 -10.48
CA PHE A 43 -9.13 16.58 -9.73
C PHE A 43 -9.95 15.64 -10.62
N GLU A 44 -10.90 16.20 -11.37
CA GLU A 44 -11.78 15.44 -12.26
C GLU A 44 -10.97 14.66 -13.32
N ARG A 45 -10.05 15.33 -14.02
CA ARG A 45 -9.20 14.67 -15.03
C ARG A 45 -8.23 13.66 -14.44
N HIS A 46 -7.73 13.90 -13.22
CA HIS A 46 -6.76 13.00 -12.60
C HIS A 46 -7.37 11.66 -12.20
N PHE A 47 -8.60 11.68 -11.70
CA PHE A 47 -9.33 10.49 -11.28
C PHE A 47 -10.32 9.96 -12.33
N ASP A 48 -10.35 10.56 -13.52
CA ASP A 48 -11.30 10.25 -14.60
C ASP A 48 -12.78 10.35 -14.15
N LEU A 49 -13.10 11.45 -13.48
CA LEU A 49 -14.43 11.70 -12.92
C LEU A 49 -15.25 12.68 -13.80
N PRO A 50 -16.60 12.61 -13.75
CA PRO A 50 -17.46 13.57 -14.41
C PRO A 50 -17.21 15.02 -13.95
N ALA A 51 -17.47 15.98 -14.83
CA ALA A 51 -17.40 17.39 -14.49
C ALA A 51 -18.33 17.76 -13.30
N GLY A 52 -17.83 18.57 -12.39
CA GLY A 52 -18.52 18.95 -11.15
C GLY A 52 -18.36 17.95 -10.01
N SER A 53 -17.56 16.89 -10.17
CA SER A 53 -17.29 15.90 -9.11
C SER A 53 -16.56 16.54 -7.94
N ARG A 54 -16.88 16.06 -6.73
CA ARG A 54 -16.31 16.55 -5.48
C ARG A 54 -15.96 15.38 -4.56
N ALA A 55 -14.97 15.59 -3.70
CA ALA A 55 -14.64 14.67 -2.63
C ALA A 55 -14.13 15.41 -1.40
N LYS A 56 -14.14 14.73 -0.25
CA LYS A 56 -13.37 15.12 0.93
C LYS A 56 -12.17 14.21 1.04
N ALA A 57 -11.04 14.74 1.51
CA ALA A 57 -9.84 13.94 1.69
C ALA A 57 -9.08 14.29 2.96
N VAL A 58 -8.41 13.31 3.54
CA VAL A 58 -7.51 13.47 4.68
C VAL A 58 -6.25 12.63 4.50
N MET A 59 -5.09 13.20 4.82
CA MET A 59 -3.82 12.50 4.82
C MET A 59 -3.46 12.08 6.23
N MET A 60 -3.14 10.79 6.39
CA MET A 60 -2.67 10.21 7.64
C MET A 60 -1.15 10.01 7.58
N SER A 61 -0.43 10.53 8.57
CA SER A 61 1.01 10.38 8.71
C SER A 61 1.41 9.94 10.11
N VAL A 62 2.67 9.52 10.28
CA VAL A 62 3.28 9.38 11.60
C VAL A 62 4.33 10.47 11.72
N GLY A 63 4.06 11.45 12.59
CA GLY A 63 4.87 12.66 12.67
C GLY A 63 4.92 13.38 11.32
N GLN A 64 6.08 13.94 11.01
CA GLN A 64 6.33 14.72 9.78
C GLN A 64 6.81 13.86 8.59
N SER A 65 6.61 12.54 8.63
CA SER A 65 7.08 11.66 7.56
C SER A 65 6.33 11.87 6.25
N SER A 66 7.06 11.90 5.14
CA SER A 66 6.52 11.89 3.78
C SER A 66 6.33 10.48 3.19
N ILE A 67 6.80 9.44 3.90
CA ILE A 67 6.80 8.03 3.50
C ILE A 67 5.66 7.27 4.19
N GLY A 68 5.12 6.25 3.53
CA GLY A 68 4.20 5.30 4.14
C GLY A 68 2.95 5.93 4.75
N ARG A 69 2.46 7.02 4.17
CA ARG A 69 1.22 7.70 4.58
C ARG A 69 -0.02 7.01 3.99
N VAL A 70 -1.20 7.39 4.45
CA VAL A 70 -2.48 6.91 3.90
C VAL A 70 -3.39 8.09 3.59
N LEU A 71 -3.81 8.23 2.33
CA LEU A 71 -4.75 9.24 1.88
C LEU A 71 -6.15 8.60 1.79
N GLY A 72 -7.05 9.02 2.68
CA GLY A 72 -8.47 8.67 2.59
C GLY A 72 -9.22 9.67 1.72
N ILE A 73 -10.04 9.20 0.78
CA ILE A 73 -10.87 10.04 -0.10
C ILE A 73 -12.32 9.54 -0.06
N GLU A 74 -13.22 10.37 0.45
CA GLU A 74 -14.66 10.14 0.38
C GLU A 74 -15.24 10.90 -0.82
N PHE A 75 -15.49 10.18 -1.91
CA PHE A 75 -16.11 10.74 -3.11
C PHE A 75 -17.60 11.02 -2.91
N GLN A 76 -18.05 12.18 -3.36
CA GLN A 76 -19.47 12.53 -3.40
C GLN A 76 -20.13 11.93 -4.65
N ALA A 77 -20.43 10.64 -4.59
CA ALA A 77 -21.10 9.89 -5.66
C ALA A 77 -22.16 8.95 -5.07
N ALA A 78 -23.27 8.77 -5.79
CA ALA A 78 -24.38 7.91 -5.36
C ALA A 78 -24.03 6.42 -5.48
N ASP A 79 -23.34 6.04 -6.56
CA ASP A 79 -22.85 4.68 -6.78
C ASP A 79 -21.33 4.64 -6.58
N ARG A 80 -20.89 3.79 -5.64
CA ARG A 80 -19.49 3.62 -5.24
C ARG A 80 -19.24 2.13 -5.04
N PRO A 81 -18.70 1.41 -6.03
CA PRO A 81 -18.48 -0.02 -5.89
C PRO A 81 -17.33 -0.31 -4.92
N HIS A 82 -17.42 -1.42 -4.17
CA HIS A 82 -16.27 -1.92 -3.41
C HIS A 82 -15.29 -2.66 -4.32
N ILE A 83 -14.00 -2.36 -4.18
CA ILE A 83 -12.93 -3.04 -4.92
C ILE A 83 -12.79 -4.49 -4.46
N ALA A 84 -12.72 -4.68 -3.15
CA ALA A 84 -12.59 -5.98 -2.51
C ALA A 84 -13.93 -6.40 -1.90
N ASP A 85 -14.24 -7.69 -2.02
CA ASP A 85 -15.18 -8.32 -1.11
C ASP A 85 -14.50 -8.49 0.27
N ALA A 86 -15.28 -8.61 1.35
CA ALA A 86 -14.74 -8.81 2.69
C ALA A 86 -14.11 -10.21 2.91
N SER A 87 -13.69 -10.88 1.83
CA SER A 87 -13.11 -12.21 1.85
C SER A 87 -11.65 -12.17 2.33
N PRO A 88 -11.20 -13.13 3.14
CA PRO A 88 -9.81 -13.27 3.51
C PRO A 88 -9.05 -13.94 2.37
N ALA A 89 -8.75 -13.21 1.29
CA ALA A 89 -7.87 -13.70 0.23
C ALA A 89 -7.25 -12.53 -0.56
N PRO A 90 -6.01 -12.66 -1.04
CA PRO A 90 -5.45 -11.72 -2.00
C PRO A 90 -6.20 -11.78 -3.33
N PHE A 91 -6.07 -10.70 -4.10
CA PHE A 91 -6.56 -10.58 -5.47
C PHE A 91 -5.54 -9.77 -6.28
N ILE A 92 -5.54 -9.91 -7.62
CA ILE A 92 -4.66 -9.12 -8.49
C ILE A 92 -5.05 -7.65 -8.38
N GLY A 93 -4.08 -6.82 -7.98
CA GLY A 93 -4.30 -5.46 -7.50
C GLY A 93 -3.63 -5.21 -6.14
N TYR A 94 -4.02 -4.12 -5.49
CA TYR A 94 -3.58 -3.80 -4.13
C TYR A 94 -4.60 -4.33 -3.13
N TRP A 95 -4.13 -5.05 -2.12
CA TRP A 95 -5.03 -5.73 -1.18
C TRP A 95 -4.67 -5.50 0.29
N ASN A 96 -3.44 -5.10 0.61
CA ASN A 96 -3.08 -4.88 2.02
C ASN A 96 -2.07 -3.76 2.30
N LEU A 97 -2.10 -3.33 3.57
CA LEU A 97 -1.13 -2.43 4.20
C LEU A 97 -0.51 -3.12 5.43
N ASN A 98 0.81 -3.08 5.54
CA ASN A 98 1.55 -3.64 6.67
C ASN A 98 2.00 -2.54 7.63
N PHE A 99 1.81 -2.78 8.92
CA PHE A 99 2.31 -1.93 10.00
C PHE A 99 3.20 -2.74 10.94
N TYR A 100 4.34 -2.19 11.31
CA TYR A 100 5.20 -2.77 12.32
C TYR A 100 4.71 -2.41 13.72
N VAL A 101 4.71 -3.40 14.60
CA VAL A 101 4.39 -3.28 16.01
C VAL A 101 5.50 -3.94 16.83
N ASP A 102 5.73 -3.46 18.05
CA ASP A 102 6.78 -3.99 18.92
C ASP A 102 6.30 -5.22 19.71
N ASP A 103 5.00 -5.28 20.03
CA ASP A 103 4.33 -6.43 20.66
C ASP A 103 3.03 -6.73 19.90
N ILE A 104 3.07 -7.77 19.05
CA ILE A 104 1.90 -8.14 18.24
C ILE A 104 0.76 -8.70 19.08
N GLY A 105 1.06 -9.31 20.22
CA GLY A 105 0.04 -9.87 21.12
C GLY A 105 -0.81 -8.76 21.72
N ALA A 106 -0.16 -7.74 22.28
CA ALA A 106 -0.82 -6.56 22.81
C ALA A 106 -1.58 -5.79 21.73
N ALA A 107 -0.96 -5.55 20.57
CA ALA A 107 -1.60 -4.85 19.45
C ALA A 107 -2.86 -5.59 18.96
N CYS A 108 -2.79 -6.91 18.79
CA CYS A 108 -3.95 -7.72 18.41
C CYS A 108 -5.06 -7.66 19.45
N ALA A 109 -4.72 -7.71 20.75
CA ALA A 109 -5.70 -7.61 21.81
C ALA A 109 -6.43 -6.25 21.80
N THR A 110 -5.70 -5.15 21.64
CA THR A 110 -6.28 -3.81 21.55
C THR A 110 -7.19 -3.66 20.32
N ILE A 111 -6.74 -4.11 19.15
CA ILE A 111 -7.53 -4.06 17.91
C ILE A 111 -8.78 -4.95 18.02
N ALA A 112 -8.67 -6.14 18.61
CA ALA A 112 -9.83 -7.02 18.82
C ALA A 112 -10.87 -6.42 19.78
N GLN A 113 -10.44 -5.69 20.82
CA GLN A 113 -11.36 -4.98 21.73
C GLN A 113 -12.17 -3.88 21.03
N ARG A 114 -11.70 -3.37 19.89
CA ARG A 114 -12.40 -2.41 19.04
C ARG A 114 -13.38 -3.07 18.06
N GLY A 115 -13.49 -4.40 18.09
CA GLY A 115 -14.47 -5.16 17.30
C GLY A 115 -13.92 -5.74 16.00
N TYR A 116 -12.64 -5.52 15.67
CA TYR A 116 -12.01 -6.12 14.50
C TYR A 116 -11.79 -7.63 14.70
N ARG A 117 -11.93 -8.37 13.61
CA ARG A 117 -11.73 -9.83 13.58
C ARG A 117 -10.52 -10.17 12.75
N PHE A 118 -9.55 -10.81 13.40
CA PHE A 118 -8.38 -11.35 12.73
C PHE A 118 -8.72 -12.64 11.98
N TRP A 119 -8.07 -12.84 10.85
CA TRP A 119 -8.17 -14.07 10.05
C TRP A 119 -7.53 -15.25 10.78
N SER A 120 -6.49 -14.99 11.57
CA SER A 120 -5.82 -15.97 12.42
C SER A 120 -5.26 -15.31 13.69
N LYS A 121 -4.84 -16.13 14.65
CA LYS A 121 -3.93 -15.67 15.72
C LYS A 121 -2.57 -15.24 15.11
N PRO A 122 -1.72 -14.49 15.85
CA PRO A 122 -0.36 -14.20 15.40
C PRO A 122 0.40 -15.47 15.00
N VAL A 123 0.95 -15.48 13.78
CA VAL A 123 1.68 -16.62 13.20
C VAL A 123 3.12 -16.23 13.00
N ARG A 124 4.02 -16.93 13.69
CA ARG A 124 5.45 -16.90 13.39
C ARG A 124 5.75 -17.84 12.23
N HIS A 125 6.42 -17.36 11.20
CA HIS A 125 6.82 -18.20 10.08
C HIS A 125 8.20 -17.81 9.55
N ALA A 126 8.96 -18.80 9.08
CA ALA A 126 10.24 -18.54 8.43
C ALA A 126 10.01 -18.02 7.01
N VAL A 127 10.66 -16.91 6.67
CA VAL A 127 10.71 -16.42 5.29
C VAL A 127 11.93 -17.04 4.59
N PRO A 128 11.78 -17.62 3.39
CA PRO A 128 12.91 -18.21 2.66
C PRO A 128 14.06 -17.22 2.44
N GLY A 129 15.27 -17.72 2.26
CA GLY A 129 16.44 -16.89 1.94
C GLY A 129 17.07 -16.15 3.13
N GLY A 130 16.81 -16.58 4.37
CA GLY A 130 17.41 -15.99 5.57
C GLY A 130 16.80 -14.64 5.98
N ALA A 131 15.65 -14.27 5.41
CA ALA A 131 15.01 -13.00 5.70
C ALA A 131 14.49 -12.90 7.14
N GLY A 132 14.36 -14.02 7.85
CA GLY A 132 14.05 -14.08 9.28
C GLY A 132 12.75 -14.82 9.57
N ALA A 133 12.17 -14.57 10.76
CA ALA A 133 10.96 -15.22 11.22
C ALA A 133 9.98 -14.23 11.86
N PRO A 134 9.40 -13.31 11.05
CA PRO A 134 8.43 -12.34 11.55
C PRO A 134 7.22 -13.04 12.16
N ILE A 135 6.52 -12.33 13.04
CA ILE A 135 5.21 -12.74 13.54
C ILE A 135 4.18 -11.85 12.86
N GLU A 136 3.15 -12.44 12.26
CA GLU A 136 2.17 -11.71 11.47
C GLU A 136 0.74 -12.02 11.90
N ALA A 137 -0.13 -11.02 11.82
CA ALA A 137 -1.56 -11.16 12.09
C ALA A 137 -2.34 -10.23 11.16
N ILE A 138 -3.27 -10.80 10.38
CA ILE A 138 -4.05 -10.06 9.40
C ILE A 138 -5.50 -9.94 9.89
N PHE A 139 -6.08 -8.75 9.71
CA PHE A 139 -7.50 -8.51 9.90
C PHE A 139 -8.03 -7.64 8.75
N MET A 140 -9.35 -7.65 8.57
CA MET A 140 -10.00 -6.73 7.63
C MET A 140 -10.22 -5.37 8.31
N GLY A 141 -9.57 -4.33 7.81
CA GLY A 141 -9.77 -2.96 8.25
C GLY A 141 -11.00 -2.30 7.61
N PRO A 142 -11.17 -0.98 7.76
CA PRO A 142 -12.18 -0.22 7.03
C PRO A 142 -12.09 -0.42 5.51
N ASP A 143 -13.22 -0.25 4.83
CA ASP A 143 -13.30 -0.23 3.36
C ASP A 143 -12.79 -1.52 2.67
N ASN A 144 -12.82 -2.65 3.39
CA ASN A 144 -12.31 -3.95 2.97
C ASN A 144 -10.82 -3.94 2.59
N VAL A 145 -10.01 -3.11 3.24
CA VAL A 145 -8.55 -3.14 3.08
C VAL A 145 -7.96 -4.03 4.16
N ALA A 146 -7.21 -5.07 3.76
CA ALA A 146 -6.56 -5.93 4.73
C ALA A 146 -5.41 -5.20 5.42
N ILE A 147 -5.34 -5.33 6.74
CA ILE A 147 -4.29 -4.75 7.58
C ILE A 147 -3.48 -5.88 8.17
N ASN A 148 -2.18 -5.87 7.91
CA ASN A 148 -1.25 -6.86 8.41
C ASN A 148 -0.33 -6.25 9.47
N LEU A 149 -0.44 -6.75 10.69
CA LEU A 149 0.46 -6.38 11.77
C LEU A 149 1.67 -7.30 11.72
N VAL A 150 2.87 -6.72 11.79
CA VAL A 150 4.12 -7.46 11.71
C VAL A 150 5.01 -7.08 12.89
N GLU A 151 5.35 -8.06 13.71
CA GLU A 151 6.43 -7.92 14.68
C GLU A 151 7.73 -8.46 14.06
N LEU A 152 8.73 -7.59 14.02
CA LEU A 152 10.04 -7.90 13.46
C LEU A 152 10.83 -8.76 14.45
N ALA A 153 10.65 -10.07 14.34
CA ALA A 153 11.40 -11.04 15.10
C ALA A 153 12.33 -11.88 14.19
N GLY A 154 13.46 -12.30 14.74
CA GLY A 154 14.44 -13.09 14.01
C GLY A 154 15.79 -13.13 14.73
N PRO A 155 16.69 -14.04 14.31
CA PRO A 155 18.06 -14.07 14.82
C PRO A 155 18.82 -12.78 14.43
N PRO A 156 19.85 -12.35 15.19
CA PRO A 156 20.48 -11.03 15.03
C PRO A 156 21.05 -10.72 13.63
N ASP A 157 21.42 -11.75 12.89
CA ASP A 157 21.98 -11.72 11.53
C ASP A 157 20.92 -11.79 10.41
N SER A 158 19.63 -11.94 10.76
CA SER A 158 18.54 -11.95 9.79
C SER A 158 18.18 -10.54 9.27
N GLN A 159 17.56 -10.51 8.10
CA GLN A 159 17.05 -9.27 7.52
C GLN A 159 15.94 -8.63 8.37
N THR A 160 15.07 -9.40 9.04
CA THR A 160 14.10 -8.83 9.98
C THR A 160 14.79 -8.13 11.15
N ALA A 161 15.89 -8.67 11.67
CA ALA A 161 16.66 -8.02 12.73
C ALA A 161 17.40 -6.76 12.22
N GLU A 162 17.86 -6.75 10.98
CA GLU A 162 18.42 -5.54 10.35
C GLU A 162 17.37 -4.44 10.23
N ILE A 163 16.19 -4.76 9.68
CA ILE A 163 15.07 -3.81 9.57
C ILE A 163 14.64 -3.34 10.96
N ALA A 164 14.61 -4.21 11.97
CA ALA A 164 14.30 -3.82 13.35
C ALA A 164 15.29 -2.78 13.87
N ARG A 165 16.59 -2.94 13.62
CA ARG A 165 17.61 -1.95 13.98
C ARG A 165 17.45 -0.63 13.21
N GLU A 166 17.23 -0.69 11.90
CA GLU A 166 17.04 0.51 11.06
C GLU A 166 15.81 1.32 11.47
N THR A 167 14.77 0.64 11.96
CA THR A 167 13.48 1.26 12.28
C THR A 167 13.33 1.65 13.75
N ALA A 168 14.22 1.18 14.63
CA ALA A 168 14.15 1.39 16.08
C ALA A 168 14.13 2.88 16.49
N SER A 169 14.82 3.75 15.74
CA SER A 169 14.85 5.19 16.01
C SER A 169 13.86 6.01 15.18
N LEU A 170 13.05 5.35 14.33
CA LEU A 170 12.08 6.05 13.50
C LEU A 170 10.80 6.34 14.28
N PRO A 171 10.08 7.44 13.95
CA PRO A 171 8.83 7.78 14.62
C PRO A 171 7.80 6.65 14.58
N ARG A 172 7.12 6.47 15.71
CA ARG A 172 5.93 5.62 15.88
C ARG A 172 4.69 6.49 16.04
N SER A 173 3.54 5.92 15.71
CA SER A 173 2.24 6.52 15.96
C SER A 173 1.97 6.64 17.46
N ARG A 174 0.92 7.37 17.85
CA ARG A 174 0.55 7.53 19.26
C ARG A 174 0.21 6.21 19.95
N THR A 175 -0.12 5.17 19.19
CA THR A 175 -0.43 3.82 19.70
C THR A 175 0.66 2.79 19.39
N GLY A 176 1.85 3.24 18.95
CA GLY A 176 3.04 2.39 18.79
C GLY A 176 3.20 1.71 17.43
N PHE A 177 2.38 2.04 16.43
CA PHE A 177 2.48 1.48 15.08
C PHE A 177 3.52 2.25 14.25
N SER A 178 4.14 1.62 13.26
CA SER A 178 4.93 2.34 12.26
C SER A 178 4.04 3.15 11.30
N GLN A 179 4.67 3.83 10.34
CA GLN A 179 4.04 4.17 9.06
C GLN A 179 3.70 2.89 8.28
N VAL A 180 3.08 3.00 7.10
CA VAL A 180 2.94 1.83 6.20
C VAL A 180 4.34 1.32 5.84
N ALA A 181 4.71 0.18 6.42
CA ALA A 181 6.03 -0.39 6.28
C ALA A 181 6.20 -1.08 4.92
N THR A 182 5.15 -1.78 4.51
CA THR A 182 5.06 -2.47 3.22
C THR A 182 3.61 -2.40 2.74
N THR A 183 3.41 -2.37 1.43
CA THR A 183 2.09 -2.59 0.82
C THR A 183 2.17 -3.76 -0.17
N ALA A 184 1.16 -4.64 -0.18
CA ALA A 184 1.15 -5.75 -1.12
C ALA A 184 0.41 -5.44 -2.42
N HIS A 185 0.99 -5.98 -3.49
CA HIS A 185 0.52 -5.84 -4.85
C HIS A 185 0.63 -7.22 -5.53
N ALA A 186 -0.50 -7.86 -5.78
CA ALA A 186 -0.52 -9.10 -6.55
C ALA A 186 -0.66 -8.80 -8.05
N THR A 187 0.06 -9.56 -8.85
CA THR A 187 0.31 -9.29 -10.28
C THR A 187 -0.01 -10.53 -11.09
N ARG A 188 -0.34 -10.33 -12.37
CA ARG A 188 -0.39 -11.41 -13.38
C ARG A 188 1.00 -11.73 -13.88
N ASP A 189 1.85 -10.71 -13.97
CA ASP A 189 3.22 -10.77 -14.45
C ASP A 189 4.13 -9.97 -13.52
N LEU A 190 4.87 -10.72 -12.70
CA LEU A 190 5.77 -10.22 -11.69
C LEU A 190 7.02 -9.58 -12.30
N GLU A 191 7.56 -10.15 -13.38
CA GLU A 191 8.76 -9.63 -14.04
C GLU A 191 8.51 -8.23 -14.60
N THR A 192 7.40 -8.08 -15.31
CA THR A 192 6.96 -6.81 -15.86
C THR A 192 6.72 -5.77 -14.76
N ALA A 193 6.12 -6.16 -13.64
CA ALA A 193 5.96 -5.26 -12.49
C ALA A 193 7.31 -4.84 -11.92
N VAL A 194 8.20 -5.81 -11.63
CA VAL A 194 9.54 -5.55 -11.07
C VAL A 194 10.35 -4.61 -11.95
N ALA A 195 10.31 -4.77 -13.27
CA ALA A 195 10.98 -3.86 -14.20
C ALA A 195 10.53 -2.40 -13.98
N PHE A 196 9.24 -2.15 -13.77
CA PHE A 196 8.77 -0.79 -13.48
C PHE A 196 9.28 -0.26 -12.14
N TYR A 197 9.10 -1.02 -11.05
CA TYR A 197 9.56 -0.59 -9.71
C TYR A 197 11.09 -0.40 -9.69
N ARG A 198 11.85 -1.16 -10.47
CA ARG A 198 13.30 -1.02 -10.57
C ARG A 198 13.73 0.13 -11.47
N GLU A 199 13.31 0.16 -12.73
CA GLU A 199 13.83 1.10 -13.71
C GLU A 199 13.27 2.52 -13.51
N VAL A 200 11.97 2.63 -13.21
CA VAL A 200 11.26 3.91 -13.07
C VAL A 200 11.42 4.47 -11.66
N LEU A 201 11.17 3.65 -10.65
CA LEU A 201 11.16 4.09 -9.24
C LEU A 201 12.52 3.90 -8.55
N GLY A 202 13.47 3.21 -9.18
CA GLY A 202 14.81 2.97 -8.63
C GLY A 202 14.81 2.07 -7.39
N MET A 203 13.76 1.28 -7.18
CA MET A 203 13.67 0.33 -6.07
C MET A 203 14.49 -0.93 -6.39
N TRP A 204 14.98 -1.62 -5.36
CA TRP A 204 15.72 -2.87 -5.51
C TRP A 204 15.05 -4.03 -4.77
N PRO A 205 15.17 -5.28 -5.27
CA PRO A 205 14.65 -6.44 -4.55
C PRO A 205 15.49 -6.69 -3.29
N VAL A 206 14.82 -6.85 -2.15
CA VAL A 206 15.46 -7.26 -0.88
C VAL A 206 15.12 -8.69 -0.50
N ILE A 207 14.03 -9.23 -1.04
CA ILE A 207 13.63 -10.63 -0.93
C ILE A 207 13.14 -11.05 -2.31
N ASP A 208 13.55 -12.24 -2.75
CA ASP A 208 13.04 -12.95 -3.92
C ASP A 208 12.89 -14.42 -3.52
N ALA A 209 11.64 -14.89 -3.44
CA ALA A 209 11.34 -16.20 -2.88
C ALA A 209 10.06 -16.80 -3.42
N VAL A 210 9.92 -18.12 -3.30
CA VAL A 210 8.64 -18.81 -3.44
C VAL A 210 8.11 -19.16 -2.04
N LEU A 211 6.94 -18.61 -1.69
CA LEU A 211 6.22 -18.98 -0.48
C LEU A 211 5.34 -20.18 -0.78
N GLU A 212 5.55 -21.27 -0.04
CA GLU A 212 4.79 -22.51 -0.18
C GLU A 212 4.48 -23.19 1.18
N ASN A 213 4.72 -22.48 2.29
CA ASN A 213 4.40 -22.97 3.62
C ASN A 213 2.88 -22.93 3.86
N PRO A 214 2.24 -24.06 4.21
CA PRO A 214 0.79 -24.11 4.47
C PRO A 214 0.29 -23.15 5.54
N GLN A 215 1.07 -22.87 6.59
CA GLN A 215 0.70 -21.92 7.64
C GLN A 215 0.66 -20.47 7.12
N VAL A 216 1.59 -20.12 6.21
CA VAL A 216 1.61 -18.80 5.56
C VAL A 216 0.46 -18.69 4.55
N ASN A 217 0.14 -19.79 3.87
CA ASN A 217 -1.01 -19.85 2.99
C ASN A 217 -2.31 -19.64 3.76
N GLU A 218 -2.48 -20.33 4.90
CA GLU A 218 -3.64 -20.14 5.78
C GLU A 218 -3.74 -18.71 6.32
N LEU A 219 -2.63 -18.15 6.84
CA LEU A 219 -2.55 -16.76 7.31
C LEU A 219 -3.03 -15.76 6.25
N THR A 220 -2.69 -16.00 4.97
CA THR A 220 -3.03 -15.13 3.85
C THR A 220 -4.30 -15.55 3.11
N GLY A 221 -5.02 -16.55 3.61
CA GLY A 221 -6.27 -17.03 3.02
C GLY A 221 -6.11 -17.68 1.63
N ARG A 222 -4.92 -18.19 1.34
CA ARG A 222 -4.59 -18.94 0.11
C ARG A 222 -4.87 -20.43 0.30
N PRO A 223 -5.05 -21.20 -0.79
CA PRO A 223 -5.09 -22.66 -0.72
C PRO A 223 -3.87 -23.24 0.01
N ALA A 224 -4.05 -24.30 0.79
CA ALA A 224 -2.97 -24.87 1.62
C ALA A 224 -1.72 -25.26 0.81
N ASN A 225 -1.88 -25.71 -0.43
CA ASN A 225 -0.82 -26.09 -1.35
C ASN A 225 -0.39 -24.96 -2.31
N ALA A 226 -0.81 -23.72 -2.06
CA ALA A 226 -0.47 -22.58 -2.90
C ALA A 226 1.03 -22.32 -2.89
N ARG A 227 1.55 -21.97 -4.06
CA ARG A 227 2.91 -21.50 -4.30
C ARG A 227 2.83 -20.10 -4.87
N THR A 228 3.48 -19.16 -4.21
CA THR A 228 3.45 -17.73 -4.59
C THR A 228 4.87 -17.23 -4.76
N HIS A 229 5.23 -16.78 -5.95
CA HIS A 229 6.49 -16.05 -6.15
C HIS A 229 6.30 -14.64 -5.63
N VAL A 230 7.19 -14.20 -4.76
CA VAL A 230 7.14 -12.92 -4.08
C VAL A 230 8.47 -12.18 -4.24
N MET A 231 8.39 -10.88 -4.49
CA MET A 231 9.54 -9.99 -4.46
C MET A 231 9.22 -8.74 -3.64
N TRP A 232 10.06 -8.44 -2.64
CA TRP A 232 9.94 -7.21 -1.87
C TRP A 232 10.85 -6.16 -2.48
N MET A 233 10.25 -5.13 -3.06
CA MET A 233 10.95 -3.99 -3.61
C MET A 233 11.13 -2.94 -2.52
N ARG A 234 12.37 -2.49 -2.31
CA ARG A 234 12.74 -1.46 -1.32
C ARG A 234 13.28 -0.22 -2.03
N GLY A 235 12.84 0.95 -1.55
CA GLY A 235 13.37 2.25 -1.94
C GLY A 235 14.38 2.80 -0.93
N ALA A 236 14.61 4.11 -0.95
CA ALA A 236 15.60 4.77 -0.09
C ALA A 236 15.27 4.70 1.41
N HIS A 237 14.01 4.44 1.76
CA HIS A 237 13.54 4.38 3.15
C HIS A 237 13.22 2.93 3.57
N PRO A 238 13.46 2.52 4.84
CA PRO A 238 13.12 1.17 5.33
C PRO A 238 11.60 0.89 5.40
N TYR A 239 10.77 1.94 5.40
CA TYR A 239 9.32 1.88 5.18
C TYR A 239 8.93 2.20 3.74
N GLY A 240 7.67 1.95 3.38
CA GLY A 240 7.16 2.16 2.03
C GLY A 240 7.68 1.17 1.00
N LYS A 241 7.97 -0.07 1.45
CA LYS A 241 8.31 -1.19 0.55
C LYS A 241 7.07 -1.65 -0.22
N VAL A 242 7.29 -2.34 -1.34
CA VAL A 242 6.22 -2.97 -2.11
C VAL A 242 6.45 -4.47 -2.17
N ALA A 243 5.53 -5.26 -1.63
CA ALA A 243 5.53 -6.71 -1.74
C ALA A 243 4.79 -7.12 -3.02
N LEU A 244 5.55 -7.36 -4.09
CA LEU A 244 5.02 -7.90 -5.34
C LEU A 244 4.81 -9.40 -5.19
N SER A 245 3.73 -9.91 -5.79
CA SER A 245 3.44 -11.35 -5.76
C SER A 245 2.79 -11.83 -7.06
N GLN A 246 3.04 -13.09 -7.42
CA GLN A 246 2.38 -13.79 -8.51
C GLN A 246 2.08 -15.23 -8.07
N ALA A 247 0.83 -15.64 -8.28
CA ALA A 247 0.40 -17.00 -8.03
C ALA A 247 1.03 -17.95 -9.07
N LEU A 248 1.58 -19.09 -8.63
CA LEU A 248 2.25 -20.06 -9.51
C LEU A 248 1.38 -21.27 -9.86
N ASN A 249 0.52 -21.69 -8.96
CA ASN A 249 -0.28 -22.92 -9.10
C ASN A 249 -1.74 -22.77 -8.64
N TYR A 250 -2.22 -21.53 -8.50
CA TYR A 250 -3.58 -21.21 -8.12
C TYR A 250 -4.02 -19.92 -8.81
N THR A 251 -5.32 -19.67 -8.84
CA THR A 251 -5.89 -18.49 -9.50
C THR A 251 -6.23 -17.41 -8.48
N LEU A 252 -5.97 -16.16 -8.85
CA LEU A 252 -6.44 -14.98 -8.13
C LEU A 252 -7.55 -14.32 -8.93
N VAL A 253 -8.54 -13.76 -8.24
CA VAL A 253 -9.52 -12.87 -8.86
C VAL A 253 -8.78 -11.61 -9.34
N ASP A 254 -9.02 -11.18 -10.58
CA ASP A 254 -8.46 -9.92 -11.08
C ASP A 254 -9.42 -8.77 -10.79
N ARG A 255 -9.01 -7.87 -9.89
CA ARG A 255 -9.74 -6.65 -9.56
C ARG A 255 -9.07 -5.41 -10.17
N ALA A 256 -7.76 -5.46 -10.40
CA ALA A 256 -6.95 -4.34 -10.83
C ALA A 256 -7.46 -3.67 -12.12
N ALA A 257 -7.96 -4.46 -13.07
CA ALA A 257 -8.48 -3.92 -14.33
C ALA A 257 -9.69 -2.99 -14.15
N THR A 258 -10.54 -3.26 -13.15
CA THR A 258 -11.80 -2.54 -12.93
C THR A 258 -11.72 -1.46 -11.85
N VAL A 259 -10.59 -1.35 -11.15
CA VAL A 259 -10.39 -0.29 -10.14
C VAL A 259 -10.35 1.08 -10.83
N ALA A 260 -11.27 1.96 -10.41
CA ALA A 260 -11.34 3.36 -10.79
C ALA A 260 -12.03 4.15 -9.66
N ALA A 261 -11.77 5.46 -9.56
CA ALA A 261 -12.61 6.31 -8.73
C ALA A 261 -14.04 6.33 -9.31
N PRO A 262 -15.10 6.42 -8.49
CA PRO A 262 -15.14 6.68 -7.05
C PRO A 262 -15.22 5.40 -6.17
N ALA A 263 -14.57 4.30 -6.56
CA ALA A 263 -14.67 3.03 -5.81
C ALA A 263 -14.16 3.13 -4.36
N ILE A 264 -14.70 2.27 -3.50
CA ILE A 264 -14.33 2.11 -2.09
C ILE A 264 -13.28 0.99 -1.96
N GLY A 265 -12.21 1.26 -1.22
CA GLY A 265 -11.09 0.36 -0.98
C GLY A 265 -9.75 0.93 -1.48
N TYR A 266 -8.75 0.05 -1.62
CA TYR A 266 -7.39 0.46 -2.00
C TYR A 266 -7.28 0.79 -3.50
N LEU A 267 -7.34 2.08 -3.83
CA LEU A 267 -7.35 2.60 -5.20
C LEU A 267 -5.98 2.57 -5.87
N ALA A 268 -4.99 3.22 -5.26
CA ALA A 268 -3.71 3.50 -5.93
C ALA A 268 -2.53 3.62 -4.96
N GLN A 269 -1.33 3.37 -5.46
CA GLN A 269 -0.08 3.71 -4.78
C GLN A 269 0.48 5.02 -5.33
N SER A 270 1.00 5.91 -4.48
CA SER A 270 1.64 7.16 -4.91
C SER A 270 3.12 7.21 -4.57
N PHE A 271 3.92 7.61 -5.56
CA PHE A 271 5.37 7.73 -5.46
C PHE A 271 5.83 9.13 -5.87
N ALA A 272 6.55 9.80 -4.97
CA ALA A 272 7.13 11.09 -5.25
C ALA A 272 8.44 10.92 -6.01
N LEU A 273 8.54 11.61 -7.15
CA LEU A 273 9.72 11.62 -7.99
C LEU A 273 10.47 12.95 -7.91
N SER A 274 11.80 12.88 -7.87
CA SER A 274 12.65 14.08 -7.97
C SER A 274 12.62 14.68 -9.38
N ASP A 275 12.42 13.84 -10.40
CA ASP A 275 12.23 14.27 -11.79
C ASP A 275 11.09 13.47 -12.43
N LEU A 276 9.89 14.05 -12.39
CA LEU A 276 8.69 13.43 -12.96
C LEU A 276 8.84 13.21 -14.47
N THR A 277 9.47 14.12 -15.20
CA THR A 277 9.66 14.02 -16.65
C THR A 277 10.54 12.83 -17.01
N ALA A 278 11.68 12.68 -16.33
CA ALA A 278 12.56 11.53 -16.52
C ALA A 278 11.86 10.21 -16.13
N GLY A 279 11.09 10.20 -15.03
CA GLY A 279 10.29 9.05 -14.63
C GLY A 279 9.27 8.63 -15.70
N LEU A 280 8.54 9.57 -16.26
CA LEU A 280 7.58 9.33 -17.34
C LEU A 280 8.26 8.83 -18.62
N ALA A 281 9.44 9.35 -18.97
CA ALA A 281 10.21 8.87 -20.11
C ALA A 281 10.63 7.40 -19.94
N LYS A 282 11.09 7.03 -18.73
CA LYS A 282 11.43 5.63 -18.42
C LYS A 282 10.19 4.72 -18.44
N ALA A 283 9.07 5.19 -17.89
CA ALA A 283 7.81 4.46 -17.96
C ALA A 283 7.38 4.19 -19.41
N ALA A 284 7.54 5.19 -20.29
CA ALA A 284 7.24 5.05 -21.72
C ALA A 284 8.14 4.03 -22.43
N ILE A 285 9.42 3.93 -22.07
CA ILE A 285 10.35 2.89 -22.59
C ILE A 285 9.85 1.49 -22.23
N LEU A 286 9.24 1.32 -21.06
CA LEU A 286 8.60 0.07 -20.63
C LEU A 286 7.18 -0.13 -21.22
N GLY A 287 6.74 0.73 -22.14
CA GLY A 287 5.42 0.68 -22.74
C GLY A 287 4.28 1.15 -21.83
N VAL A 288 4.57 1.74 -20.67
CA VAL A 288 3.57 2.28 -19.74
C VAL A 288 3.17 3.68 -20.18
N ARG A 289 1.86 3.90 -20.30
CA ARG A 289 1.29 5.17 -20.73
C ARG A 289 0.53 5.86 -19.59
N PRO A 290 0.68 7.18 -19.42
CA PRO A 290 -0.20 7.97 -18.57
C PRO A 290 -1.68 7.81 -18.96
N MET A 291 -2.55 7.71 -17.96
CA MET A 291 -4.00 7.81 -18.13
C MET A 291 -4.45 9.28 -18.16
N SER A 292 -3.71 10.16 -17.49
CA SER A 292 -3.95 11.59 -17.45
C SER A 292 -2.73 12.35 -17.95
N VAL A 293 -2.93 13.57 -18.47
CA VAL A 293 -1.82 14.53 -18.59
C VAL A 293 -1.35 14.94 -17.18
N PRO A 294 -0.09 15.38 -17.00
CA PRO A 294 0.35 15.99 -15.76
C PRO A 294 -0.58 17.13 -15.36
N ALA A 295 -1.09 17.08 -14.14
CA ALA A 295 -2.00 18.08 -13.60
C ALA A 295 -1.54 18.51 -12.22
N LEU A 296 -1.69 19.79 -11.93
CA LEU A 296 -1.51 20.31 -10.58
C LEU A 296 -2.65 19.78 -9.70
N LEU A 297 -2.29 19.18 -8.56
CA LEU A 297 -3.23 18.66 -7.58
C LEU A 297 -2.92 19.21 -6.19
N ASP A 298 -3.98 19.67 -5.54
CA ASP A 298 -3.97 19.99 -4.12
C ASP A 298 -4.22 18.71 -3.32
N LEU A 299 -3.14 18.08 -2.86
CA LEU A 299 -3.25 16.92 -1.96
C LEU A 299 -3.51 17.38 -0.53
N ALA A 300 -4.36 16.62 0.19
CA ALA A 300 -4.66 16.92 1.59
C ALA A 300 -3.38 17.00 2.44
N GLY A 301 -3.24 18.08 3.21
CA GLY A 301 -2.13 18.25 4.15
C GLY A 301 -0.75 18.52 3.52
N GLY A 302 -0.69 18.88 2.22
CA GLY A 302 0.57 19.11 1.53
C GLY A 302 0.56 20.33 0.61
N ALA A 303 1.74 20.66 0.08
CA ALA A 303 1.85 21.60 -1.03
C ALA A 303 1.26 21.00 -2.31
N PRO A 304 0.79 21.85 -3.25
CA PRO A 304 0.35 21.38 -4.56
C PRO A 304 1.47 20.59 -5.26
N VAL A 305 1.12 19.47 -5.89
CA VAL A 305 2.05 18.63 -6.65
C VAL A 305 1.62 18.51 -8.10
N THR A 306 2.58 18.36 -9.01
CA THR A 306 2.25 17.87 -10.34
C THR A 306 2.10 16.36 -10.28
N ALA A 307 0.96 15.84 -10.69
CA ALA A 307 0.65 14.41 -10.60
C ALA A 307 0.18 13.82 -11.93
N VAL A 308 0.50 12.55 -12.13
CA VAL A 308 0.07 11.74 -13.26
C VAL A 308 -0.45 10.41 -12.76
N MET A 309 -1.64 10.01 -13.22
CA MET A 309 -2.17 8.67 -12.99
C MET A 309 -1.76 7.75 -14.14
N MET A 310 -1.42 6.50 -13.83
CA MET A 310 -1.14 5.44 -14.80
C MET A 310 -1.53 4.07 -14.25
N ARG A 311 -1.42 3.04 -15.08
CA ARG A 311 -1.57 1.65 -14.64
C ARG A 311 -0.21 1.01 -14.44
N ALA A 312 0.01 0.44 -13.26
CA ALA A 312 1.18 -0.35 -12.95
C ALA A 312 1.25 -1.55 -13.91
N PRO A 313 2.36 -1.74 -14.63
CA PRO A 313 2.50 -2.86 -15.54
C PRO A 313 2.56 -4.17 -14.75
N GLY A 314 2.13 -5.26 -15.36
CA GLY A 314 2.02 -6.57 -14.71
C GLY A 314 0.69 -6.83 -13.96
N SER A 315 -0.04 -5.79 -13.53
CA SER A 315 -1.35 -5.96 -12.87
C SER A 315 -2.45 -5.06 -13.43
N GLY A 316 -2.13 -3.88 -13.96
CA GLY A 316 -3.11 -2.89 -14.36
C GLY A 316 -3.66 -2.02 -13.22
N ALA A 317 -3.15 -2.19 -11.99
CA ALA A 317 -3.58 -1.42 -10.82
C ALA A 317 -3.18 0.05 -10.93
N LEU A 318 -3.93 0.97 -10.32
CA LEU A 318 -3.65 2.41 -10.46
C LEU A 318 -2.38 2.82 -9.72
N LEU A 319 -1.58 3.69 -10.32
CA LEU A 319 -0.37 4.22 -9.73
C LEU A 319 -0.27 5.70 -10.03
N GLN A 320 0.05 6.49 -9.01
CA GLN A 320 0.26 7.92 -9.11
C GLN A 320 1.76 8.21 -9.03
N LEU A 321 2.28 8.92 -10.02
CA LEU A 321 3.60 9.57 -9.92
C LEU A 321 3.40 11.04 -9.64
N THR A 322 4.14 11.58 -8.67
CA THR A 322 4.11 13.01 -8.34
C THR A 322 5.48 13.63 -8.50
N GLY A 323 5.53 14.92 -8.77
CA GLY A 323 6.73 15.74 -8.78
C GLY A 323 6.44 17.09 -8.09
N ALA A 324 7.51 17.77 -7.68
CA ALA A 324 7.38 19.16 -7.23
C ALA A 324 6.75 20.03 -8.34
N SER A 325 5.90 20.96 -7.93
CA SER A 325 5.28 21.95 -8.83
C SER A 325 6.23 23.10 -9.16
#